data_AF-A0A0Q0V666-F1
#
_entry.id   AF-A0A0Q0V666-F1
#
_cell.length_a   1.000
_cell.length_b   1.000
_cell.length_c   1.000
_cell.angle_alpha   90.00
_cell.angle_beta   90.00
_cell.angle_gamma   90.00
#
_symmetry.space_group_name_H-M   'P 1'
#
loop_
_entity.id
_entity.type
_entity.pdbx_description
1 polymer ?
#
loop_
_entity_poly.entity_id
_entity_poly.type
_entity_poly.pdbx_seq_one_letter_code
_entity_poly.pdbx_strand_id
1 'polypeptide(L)'
;MKKLKIVVLLLACLTLTIYACKKETLSDQQFVQEHFVGKWPLKSRVSIEVKNKDTVKKDTIRFSPIDTLVFTADGKYTKGLISADYSIDAAGENLTIATTPAVNWHIEFLRKTSIVLTQRRTKTVGADIFTYYLEENLVK
;
A
#
# COMPACT_ATOMS: atom_id res chain seq x y z
N MET A 1 -2.32 -53.71 -0.44
CA MET A 1 -1.30 -52.61 -0.39
C MET A 1 -1.36 -51.62 -1.56
N LYS A 2 -2.01 -51.90 -2.69
CA LYS A 2 -2.10 -50.95 -3.84
C LYS A 2 -3.00 -49.72 -3.58
N LYS A 3 -4.05 -49.85 -2.77
CA LYS A 3 -5.01 -48.77 -2.48
C LYS A 3 -4.43 -47.67 -1.57
N LEU A 4 -3.52 -48.02 -0.65
CA LEU A 4 -2.90 -47.05 0.28
C LEU A 4 -1.93 -46.10 -0.44
N LYS A 5 -1.21 -46.59 -1.46
CA LYS A 5 -0.26 -45.80 -2.25
C LYS A 5 -0.95 -44.70 -3.08
N ILE A 6 -2.18 -44.97 -3.56
CA ILE A 6 -2.97 -44.02 -4.37
C ILE A 6 -3.50 -42.87 -3.49
N VAL A 7 -3.89 -43.16 -2.24
CA VAL A 7 -4.40 -42.15 -1.30
C VAL A 7 -3.29 -41.18 -0.88
N VAL A 8 -2.07 -41.67 -0.64
CA VAL A 8 -0.93 -40.81 -0.30
C VAL A 8 -0.50 -39.94 -1.48
N LEU A 9 -0.56 -40.46 -2.71
CA LEU A 9 -0.21 -39.70 -3.91
C LEU A 9 -1.22 -38.58 -4.21
N LEU A 10 -2.52 -38.84 -4.01
CA LEU A 10 -3.59 -37.85 -4.17
C LEU A 10 -3.52 -36.76 -3.09
N LEU A 11 -3.19 -37.12 -1.85
CA LEU A 11 -3.06 -36.15 -0.75
C LEU A 11 -1.86 -35.21 -0.96
N ALA A 12 -0.74 -35.73 -1.45
CA ALA A 12 0.45 -34.92 -1.78
C ALA A 12 0.20 -33.96 -2.97
N CYS A 13 -0.61 -34.38 -3.95
CA CYS A 13 -0.96 -33.54 -5.09
C CYS A 13 -1.95 -32.43 -4.69
N LEU A 14 -2.86 -32.70 -3.74
CA LEU A 14 -3.81 -31.72 -3.22
C LEU A 14 -3.12 -30.63 -2.37
N THR A 15 -2.06 -30.97 -1.63
CA THR A 15 -1.31 -29.96 -0.86
C THR A 15 -0.53 -28.99 -1.75
N LEU A 16 -0.08 -29.43 -2.94
CA LEU A 16 0.65 -28.59 -3.89
C LEU A 16 -0.26 -27.57 -4.58
N THR A 17 -1.52 -27.92 -4.87
CA THR A 17 -2.47 -26.99 -5.51
C THR A 17 -2.99 -25.93 -4.55
N ILE A 18 -3.08 -26.23 -3.25
CA ILE A 18 -3.44 -25.24 -2.22
C ILE A 18 -2.28 -24.25 -2.00
N TYR A 19 -1.03 -24.70 -2.11
CA TYR A 19 0.14 -23.80 -2.01
C TYR A 19 0.28 -22.89 -3.24
N ALA A 20 -0.02 -23.40 -4.44
CA ALA A 20 -0.03 -22.60 -5.68
C ALA A 20 -1.23 -21.64 -5.78
N CYS A 21 -2.25 -21.80 -4.93
CA CYS A 21 -3.42 -20.92 -4.86
C CYS A 21 -3.36 -19.94 -3.68
N LYS A 22 -2.18 -19.76 -3.06
CA LYS A 22 -1.88 -18.46 -2.47
C LYS A 22 -1.54 -17.57 -3.65
N LYS A 23 -2.45 -16.65 -4.01
CA LYS A 23 -2.08 -15.46 -4.80
C LYS A 23 -0.73 -15.01 -4.28
N GLU A 24 0.30 -15.02 -5.12
CA GLU A 24 1.58 -14.40 -4.81
C GLU A 24 1.26 -12.97 -4.38
N THR A 25 1.18 -12.76 -3.07
CA THR A 25 1.26 -11.44 -2.49
C THR A 25 2.68 -11.03 -2.80
N LEU A 26 2.87 -10.32 -3.91
CA LEU A 26 4.08 -9.54 -4.21
C LEU A 26 4.20 -8.38 -3.20
N SER A 27 4.09 -8.70 -1.92
CA SER A 27 4.26 -7.85 -0.75
C SER A 27 5.13 -8.58 0.28
N ASP A 28 5.96 -9.52 -0.16
CA ASP A 28 7.04 -10.01 0.70
C ASP A 28 7.94 -8.82 1.01
N GLN A 29 8.32 -8.65 2.28
CA GLN A 29 9.18 -7.57 2.78
C GLN A 29 10.34 -7.24 1.82
N GLN A 30 10.99 -8.28 1.31
CA GLN A 30 12.11 -8.17 0.37
C GLN A 30 11.70 -7.53 -0.97
N PHE A 31 10.52 -7.88 -1.49
CA PHE A 31 9.97 -7.26 -2.70
C PHE A 31 9.70 -5.77 -2.49
N VAL A 32 9.20 -5.37 -1.32
CA VAL A 32 9.00 -3.96 -0.98
C VAL A 32 10.32 -3.22 -0.97
N GLN A 33 11.33 -3.75 -0.28
CA GLN A 33 12.64 -3.12 -0.22
C GLN A 33 13.31 -3.00 -1.60
N GLU A 34 13.16 -4.00 -2.46
CA GLU A 34 13.79 -4.03 -3.79
C GLU A 34 13.05 -3.16 -4.83
N HIS A 35 11.73 -3.06 -4.76
CA HIS A 35 10.92 -2.45 -5.83
C HIS A 35 10.31 -1.10 -5.48
N PHE A 36 10.34 -0.66 -4.21
CA PHE A 36 9.78 0.64 -3.82
C PHE A 36 10.64 1.82 -4.31
N VAL A 37 11.95 1.65 -4.43
CA VAL A 37 12.87 2.67 -4.95
C VAL A 37 12.53 3.00 -6.41
N GLY A 38 12.45 4.28 -6.73
CA GLY A 38 12.24 4.78 -8.08
C GLY A 38 11.36 6.00 -8.17
N LYS A 39 10.98 6.34 -9.41
CA LYS A 39 10.05 7.42 -9.74
C LYS A 39 8.65 6.88 -9.88
N TRP A 40 7.70 7.54 -9.22
CA TRP A 40 6.34 7.09 -9.03
C TRP A 40 5.37 8.22 -9.34
N PRO A 41 4.88 8.28 -10.59
CA PRO A 41 3.91 9.29 -11.00
C PRO A 41 2.60 9.13 -10.20
N LEU A 42 2.14 10.20 -9.56
CA LEU A 42 0.89 10.27 -8.81
C LEU A 42 -0.28 10.46 -9.78
N LYS A 43 -0.96 9.36 -10.11
CA LYS A 43 -2.03 9.36 -11.10
C LYS A 43 -3.33 9.90 -10.54
N SER A 44 -3.68 9.49 -9.32
CA SER A 44 -4.90 9.93 -8.66
C SER A 44 -4.82 9.88 -7.14
N ARG A 45 -5.65 10.71 -6.52
CA ARG A 45 -5.89 10.72 -5.08
C ARG A 45 -7.38 10.63 -4.81
N VAL A 46 -7.78 9.73 -3.92
CA VAL A 46 -9.16 9.61 -3.44
C VAL A 46 -9.20 10.03 -1.98
N SER A 47 -10.11 10.94 -1.65
CA SER A 47 -10.32 11.40 -0.27
C SER A 47 -11.75 11.09 0.13
N ILE A 48 -11.95 10.41 1.25
CA ILE A 48 -13.27 10.06 1.78
C ILE A 48 -13.39 10.55 3.21
N GLU A 49 -14.48 11.25 3.51
CA GLU A 49 -14.85 11.62 4.87
C GLU A 49 -16.12 10.89 5.27
N VAL A 50 -16.06 10.22 6.41
CA VAL A 50 -17.15 9.44 6.99
C VAL A 50 -17.52 10.04 8.34
N LYS A 51 -18.79 10.42 8.51
CA LYS A 51 -19.34 10.90 9.78
C LYS A 51 -20.29 9.84 10.33
N ASN A 52 -20.02 9.33 11.54
CA ASN A 52 -20.89 8.34 12.22
C ASN A 52 -21.28 7.13 11.35
N LYS A 53 -20.36 6.70 10.47
CA LYS A 53 -20.50 5.62 9.45
C LYS A 53 -21.10 6.04 8.10
N ASP A 54 -21.66 7.23 7.99
CA ASP A 54 -22.18 7.75 6.72
C ASP A 54 -21.07 8.48 5.95
N THR A 55 -20.92 8.17 4.65
CA THR A 55 -20.00 8.92 3.79
C THR A 55 -20.59 10.31 3.53
N VAL A 56 -19.94 11.34 4.06
CA VAL A 56 -20.39 12.74 3.90
C VAL A 56 -19.66 13.44 2.77
N LYS A 57 -18.47 12.94 2.38
CA LYS A 57 -17.70 13.49 1.28
C LYS A 57 -16.85 12.41 0.62
N LYS A 58 -16.80 12.43 -0.71
CA LYS A 58 -15.91 11.60 -1.51
C LYS A 58 -15.44 12.39 -2.72
N ASP A 59 -14.14 12.66 -2.76
CA ASP A 59 -13.50 13.36 -3.86
C ASP A 59 -12.49 12.46 -4.54
N THR A 60 -12.32 12.64 -5.86
CA THR A 60 -11.26 12.00 -6.62
C THR A 60 -10.58 13.05 -7.48
N ILE A 61 -9.28 13.20 -7.29
CA ILE A 61 -8.42 14.09 -8.08
C ILE A 61 -7.61 13.20 -9.02
N ARG A 62 -7.58 13.56 -10.31
CA ARG A 62 -6.63 13.04 -11.28
C ARG A 62 -5.62 14.14 -11.58
N PHE A 63 -4.34 13.84 -11.48
CA PHE A 63 -3.30 14.86 -11.62
C PHE A 63 -2.89 15.04 -13.09
N SER A 64 -2.89 16.29 -13.55
CA SER A 64 -2.39 16.72 -14.86
C SER A 64 -1.93 18.19 -14.76
N PRO A 65 -0.62 18.51 -14.88
CA PRO A 65 0.48 17.59 -15.10
C PRO A 65 0.64 16.58 -13.96
N ILE A 66 1.19 15.40 -14.28
CA ILE A 66 1.37 14.33 -13.30
C ILE A 66 2.49 14.72 -12.32
N ASP A 67 2.14 14.89 -11.05
CA ASP A 67 3.13 15.04 -9.98
C ASP A 67 3.88 13.71 -9.80
N THR A 68 5.16 13.73 -9.45
CA THR A 68 5.98 12.51 -9.35
C THR A 68 6.67 12.44 -8.01
N LEU A 69 6.45 11.33 -7.30
CA LEU A 69 7.16 10.99 -6.07
C LEU A 69 8.43 10.25 -6.44
N VAL A 70 9.56 10.59 -5.82
CA VAL A 70 10.83 9.89 -6.01
C VAL A 70 11.28 9.35 -4.66
N PHE A 71 11.57 8.05 -4.62
CA PHE A 71 12.17 7.38 -3.48
C PHE A 71 13.52 6.83 -3.90
N THR A 72 14.58 7.16 -3.17
CA THR A 72 15.95 6.74 -3.46
C THR A 72 16.40 5.65 -2.48
N ALA A 73 17.43 4.88 -2.86
CA ALA A 73 17.96 3.79 -2.03
C ALA A 73 18.63 4.27 -0.73
N ASP A 74 19.09 5.52 -0.68
CA ASP A 74 19.66 6.17 0.51
C ASP A 74 18.59 6.75 1.45
N GLY A 75 17.31 6.43 1.22
CA GLY A 75 16.22 6.85 2.12
C GLY A 75 15.76 8.30 1.90
N LYS A 76 15.96 8.88 0.71
CA LYS A 76 15.43 10.22 0.38
C LYS A 76 14.13 10.14 -0.40
N TYR A 77 13.20 11.00 -0.02
CA TYR A 77 11.93 11.23 -0.66
C TYR A 77 11.91 12.63 -1.26
N THR A 78 11.46 12.74 -2.52
CA THR A 78 11.14 14.04 -3.12
C THR A 78 9.78 14.05 -3.81
N LYS A 79 9.09 15.18 -3.72
CA LYS A 79 7.83 15.47 -4.43
C LYS A 79 7.71 16.98 -4.63
N GLY A 80 7.75 17.43 -5.89
CA GLY A 80 7.84 18.85 -6.20
C GLY A 80 9.04 19.50 -5.50
N LEU A 81 8.78 20.51 -4.67
CA LEU A 81 9.81 21.21 -3.87
C LEU A 81 10.07 20.57 -2.49
N ILE A 82 9.33 19.52 -2.13
CA ILE A 82 9.48 18.84 -0.85
C ILE A 82 10.60 17.81 -0.98
N SER A 83 11.55 17.86 -0.06
CA SER A 83 12.58 16.83 0.14
C SER A 83 12.60 16.46 1.62
N ALA A 84 12.55 15.16 1.91
CA ALA A 84 12.58 14.64 3.28
C ALA A 84 13.21 13.25 3.30
N ASP A 85 13.55 12.77 4.49
CA ASP A 85 13.93 11.38 4.68
C ASP A 85 12.67 10.50 4.72
N TYR A 86 12.78 9.26 4.27
CA TYR A 86 11.74 8.27 4.43
C TYR A 86 12.28 6.96 4.97
N SER A 87 11.41 6.21 5.63
CA SER A 87 11.67 4.84 6.04
C SER A 87 10.45 3.97 5.76
N ILE A 88 10.71 2.70 5.51
CA ILE A 88 9.68 1.66 5.49
C ILE A 88 9.96 0.76 6.70
N ASP A 89 8.91 0.36 7.40
CA ASP A 89 9.03 -0.54 8.53
C ASP A 89 9.56 -1.92 8.13
N ALA A 90 9.92 -2.72 9.13
CA ALA A 90 10.47 -4.05 8.90
C ALA A 90 9.46 -4.99 8.21
N ALA A 91 8.16 -4.72 8.30
CA ALA A 91 7.14 -5.53 7.65
C ALA A 91 6.94 -5.16 6.16
N GLY A 92 7.39 -3.98 5.73
CA GLY A 92 7.09 -3.48 4.38
C GLY A 92 5.68 -2.90 4.26
N GLU A 93 5.01 -2.64 5.38
CA GLU A 93 3.59 -2.26 5.44
C GLU A 93 3.40 -0.76 5.71
N ASN A 94 4.36 -0.11 6.35
CA ASN A 94 4.22 1.29 6.74
C ASN A 94 5.39 2.13 6.21
N LEU A 95 5.06 3.21 5.53
CA LEU A 95 5.98 4.23 5.04
C LEU A 95 5.88 5.47 5.94
N THR A 96 7.00 5.92 6.48
CA THR A 96 7.10 7.21 7.20
C THR A 96 7.90 8.19 6.35
N ILE A 97 7.37 9.39 6.16
CA ILE A 97 8.06 10.52 5.54
C ILE A 97 8.31 11.58 6.63
N ALA A 98 9.57 11.91 6.86
CA ALA A 98 10.03 12.81 7.92
C ALA A 98 9.85 14.30 7.59
N THR A 99 8.63 14.69 7.17
CA THR A 99 8.22 16.09 7.10
C THR A 99 7.86 16.64 8.48
N THR A 100 7.53 17.94 8.57
CA THR A 100 7.02 18.57 9.79
C THR A 100 5.59 19.06 9.58
N PRO A 101 4.54 18.36 10.08
CA PRO A 101 4.59 17.11 10.84
C PRO A 101 4.92 15.89 9.96
N ALA A 102 5.39 14.81 10.59
CA ALA A 102 5.69 13.56 9.89
C ALA A 102 4.42 12.94 9.30
N VAL A 103 4.56 12.30 8.15
CA VAL A 103 3.45 11.73 7.39
C VAL A 103 3.65 10.22 7.32
N ASN A 104 2.69 9.47 7.85
CA ASN A 104 2.70 8.00 7.84
C ASN A 104 1.66 7.47 6.86
N TRP A 105 2.07 6.56 5.99
CA TRP A 105 1.25 5.89 4.99
C TRP A 105 1.27 4.39 5.24
N HIS A 106 0.14 3.73 5.03
CA HIS A 106 0.10 2.29 4.87
C HIS A 106 0.31 1.95 3.39
N ILE A 107 1.15 0.96 3.11
CA ILE A 107 1.36 0.42 1.76
C ILE A 107 0.33 -0.69 1.57
N GLU A 108 -0.84 -0.33 1.01
CA GLU A 108 -1.94 -1.28 0.78
C GLU A 108 -1.51 -2.39 -0.19
N PHE A 109 -0.77 -2.02 -1.25
CA PHE A 109 -0.04 -2.96 -2.06
C PHE A 109 1.06 -2.29 -2.89
N LEU A 110 2.05 -3.09 -3.26
CA LEU A 110 3.12 -2.75 -4.19
C LEU A 110 3.14 -3.75 -5.35
N ARG A 111 3.34 -3.25 -6.57
CA ARG A 111 3.66 -4.02 -7.78
C ARG A 111 4.78 -3.32 -8.51
N LYS A 112 5.42 -4.01 -9.46
CA LYS A 112 6.51 -3.43 -10.29
C LYS A 112 6.16 -2.08 -10.92
N THR A 113 4.89 -1.87 -11.28
CA THR A 113 4.40 -0.68 -11.98
C THR A 113 3.39 0.16 -11.19
N SER A 114 3.01 -0.24 -9.97
CA SER A 114 2.04 0.53 -9.18
C SER A 114 2.24 0.41 -7.68
N ILE A 115 1.93 1.48 -6.95
CA ILE A 115 1.82 1.51 -5.49
C ILE A 115 0.47 2.11 -5.14
N VAL A 116 -0.20 1.54 -4.14
CA VAL A 116 -1.31 2.19 -3.47
C VAL A 116 -0.91 2.49 -2.04
N LEU A 117 -0.94 3.78 -1.69
CA LEU A 117 -0.66 4.28 -0.36
C LEU A 117 -1.97 4.76 0.27
N THR A 118 -2.25 4.37 1.52
CA THR A 118 -3.45 4.79 2.24
C THR A 118 -3.12 5.48 3.56
N GLN A 119 -3.99 6.41 3.98
CA GLN A 119 -4.00 6.95 5.33
C GLN A 119 -5.42 6.88 5.88
N ARG A 120 -5.50 6.61 7.18
CA ARG A 120 -6.75 6.69 7.94
C ARG A 120 -6.51 7.54 9.18
N ARG A 121 -7.38 8.51 9.41
CA ARG A 121 -7.39 9.31 10.64
C ARG A 121 -8.80 9.38 11.19
N THR A 122 -8.95 9.14 12.48
CA THR A 122 -10.24 9.25 13.15
C THR A 122 -10.17 10.38 14.17
N LYS A 123 -11.20 11.21 14.21
CA LYS A 123 -11.33 12.32 15.16
C LYS A 123 -12.74 12.32 15.73
N THR A 124 -12.86 12.49 17.04
CA THR A 124 -14.14 12.70 17.71
C THR A 124 -14.35 14.19 17.94
N VAL A 125 -15.52 14.71 17.57
CA VAL A 125 -15.94 16.11 17.78
C VAL A 125 -17.33 16.10 18.41
N GLY A 126 -17.41 16.40 19.70
CA GLY A 126 -18.65 16.22 20.45
C GLY A 126 -19.09 14.76 20.47
N ALA A 127 -20.33 14.48 20.05
CA ALA A 127 -20.86 13.13 19.90
C ALA A 127 -20.52 12.47 18.55
N ASP A 128 -19.96 13.23 17.60
CA ASP A 128 -19.73 12.78 16.24
C ASP A 128 -18.32 12.22 16.06
N ILE A 129 -18.20 11.10 15.34
CA ILE A 129 -16.94 10.50 14.92
C ILE A 129 -16.72 10.78 13.44
N PHE A 130 -15.63 11.46 13.12
CA PHE A 130 -15.17 11.72 11.76
C PHE A 130 -14.00 10.81 11.42
N THR A 131 -14.12 10.02 10.36
CA THR A 131 -13.02 9.24 9.79
C THR A 131 -12.65 9.79 8.43
N TYR A 132 -11.39 10.18 8.28
CA TYR A 132 -10.79 10.64 7.03
C TYR A 132 -9.95 9.51 6.45
N TYR A 133 -10.25 9.14 5.21
CA TYR A 133 -9.45 8.21 4.42
C TYR A 133 -8.84 8.95 3.25
N LEU A 134 -7.58 8.64 2.99
CA LEU A 134 -6.83 9.15 1.85
C LEU A 134 -6.19 7.96 1.14
N GLU A 135 -6.34 7.89 -0.17
CA GLU A 135 -5.68 6.89 -1.01
C GLU A 135 -4.93 7.60 -2.14
N GLU A 136 -3.67 7.25 -2.34
CA GLU A 136 -2.84 7.71 -3.45
C GLU A 136 -2.46 6.54 -4.34
N ASN A 137 -2.76 6.69 -5.64
CA ASN A 137 -2.43 5.72 -6.66
C ASN A 137 -1.22 6.21 -7.45
N LEU A 138 -0.10 5.52 -7.27
CA LEU A 138 1.16 5.77 -7.95
C LEU A 138 1.32 4.76 -9.09
N VAL A 139 1.52 5.21 -10.33
CA VAL A 139 1.57 4.32 -11.51
C VAL A 139 2.65 4.78 -12.49
N LYS A 140 3.56 3.85 -12.82
CA LYS A 140 4.61 4.03 -13.84
C LYS A 140 4.09 3.80 -15.25
#